data_AF-A0A7X6GIK0-F1
#
_entry.id   AF-A0A7X6GIK0-F1
#
_cell.length_a   1.000
_cell.length_b   1.000
_cell.length_c   1.000
_cell.angle_alpha   90.00
_cell.angle_beta   90.00
_cell.angle_gamma   90.00
#
_symmetry.space_group_name_H-M   'P 1'
#
loop_
_entity.id
_entity.type
_entity.pdbx_description
1 polymer ?
#
loop_
_entity_poly.entity_id
_entity_poly.type
_entity_poly.pdbx_seq_one_letter_code
_entity_poly.pdbx_strand_id
1 'polypeptide(L)'
;MPSRYAQFKEKLPISRLSDEALLAFRVLFDDPLDIVDLAQDISDLTLYPERLKDSYRKEWEAYVIKALAFEIRQHNDLSPAEFIELMMKKVEAVQQSDETYQNLLRQVHHAKSITQSNNTIIFPTPLRQQLTAFLLPITTMTHPKK
;
A
#
# COMPACT_ATOMS: atom_id res chain seq x y z
N MET A 1 -21.65 -25.19 15.53
CA MET A 1 -20.67 -25.13 14.42
C MET A 1 -20.37 -23.67 14.13
N PRO A 2 -19.09 -23.22 14.12
CA PRO A 2 -18.75 -21.85 13.75
C PRO A 2 -19.20 -21.57 12.31
N SER A 3 -19.66 -20.34 12.03
CA SER A 3 -20.06 -19.95 10.69
C SER A 3 -18.89 -20.09 9.70
N ARG A 4 -19.18 -20.36 8.43
CA ARG A 4 -18.16 -20.48 7.37
C ARG A 4 -17.19 -19.29 7.36
N TYR A 5 -17.73 -18.09 7.55
CA TYR A 5 -16.94 -16.86 7.69
C TYR A 5 -16.04 -16.85 8.94
N ALA A 6 -16.52 -17.34 10.09
CA ALA A 6 -15.70 -17.44 11.29
C ALA A 6 -14.53 -18.42 11.12
N GLN A 7 -14.78 -19.56 10.48
CA GLN A 7 -13.72 -20.53 10.15
C GLN A 7 -12.68 -19.95 9.18
N PHE A 8 -13.14 -19.16 8.19
CA PHE A 8 -12.24 -18.47 7.27
C PHE A 8 -11.38 -17.43 8.00
N LYS A 9 -11.98 -16.58 8.83
CA LYS A 9 -11.27 -15.53 9.58
C LYS A 9 -10.19 -16.11 10.52
N GLU A 10 -10.44 -17.29 11.07
CA GLU A 10 -9.47 -18.02 11.89
C GLU A 10 -8.29 -18.55 11.05
N LYS A 11 -8.57 -19.10 9.87
CA LYS A 11 -7.56 -19.72 8.98
C LYS A 11 -6.77 -18.72 8.15
N LEU A 12 -7.36 -17.60 7.76
CA LEU A 12 -6.72 -16.51 7.01
C LEU A 12 -6.85 -15.19 7.78
N PRO A 13 -5.98 -14.93 8.76
CA PRO A 13 -5.97 -13.68 9.50
C PRO A 13 -5.41 -12.56 8.62
N ILE A 14 -6.30 -11.81 7.94
CA ILE A 14 -5.95 -10.70 7.03
C ILE A 14 -4.99 -9.69 7.68
N SER A 15 -5.14 -9.43 8.98
CA SER A 15 -4.26 -8.51 9.71
C SER A 15 -2.80 -8.94 9.80
N ARG A 16 -2.50 -10.23 9.58
CA ARG A 16 -1.14 -10.78 9.57
C ARG A 16 -0.52 -10.85 8.18
N LEU A 17 -1.27 -10.48 7.14
CA LEU A 17 -0.72 -10.43 5.79
C LEU A 17 0.36 -9.36 5.71
N SER A 18 1.38 -9.64 4.90
CA SER A 18 2.37 -8.63 4.52
C SER A 18 1.69 -7.55 3.67
N ASP A 19 2.28 -6.36 3.61
CA ASP A 19 1.71 -5.25 2.82
C ASP A 19 1.62 -5.63 1.33
N GLU A 20 2.55 -6.45 0.86
CA GLU A 20 2.64 -6.93 -0.52
C GLU A 20 1.49 -7.90 -0.86
N ALA A 21 1.14 -8.80 0.08
CA ALA A 21 0.01 -9.70 -0.07
C ALA A 21 -1.33 -8.95 0.10
N LEU A 22 -1.40 -8.02 1.06
CA LEU A 22 -2.59 -7.20 1.28
C LEU A 22 -2.89 -6.31 0.07
N LEU A 23 -1.85 -5.70 -0.53
CA LEU A 23 -1.97 -4.93 -1.76
C LEU A 23 -2.47 -5.80 -2.92
N ALA A 24 -1.95 -7.02 -3.07
CA ALA A 24 -2.40 -7.94 -4.11
C ALA A 24 -3.89 -8.30 -3.94
N PHE A 25 -4.36 -8.52 -2.72
CA PHE A 25 -5.79 -8.67 -2.45
C PHE A 25 -6.59 -7.41 -2.79
N ARG A 26 -6.07 -6.22 -2.46
CA ARG A 26 -6.74 -4.95 -2.76
C ARG A 26 -6.85 -4.68 -4.26
N VAL A 27 -5.84 -5.08 -5.04
CA VAL A 27 -5.86 -5.05 -6.52
C VAL A 27 -6.80 -6.11 -7.09
N LEU A 28 -6.76 -7.34 -6.56
CA LEU A 28 -7.64 -8.43 -7.00
C LEU A 28 -9.13 -8.06 -6.89
N PHE A 29 -9.48 -7.33 -5.84
CA PHE A 29 -10.85 -6.88 -5.58
C PHE A 29 -11.09 -5.44 -6.03
N ASP A 30 -10.15 -4.80 -6.73
CA ASP A 30 -10.29 -3.40 -7.10
C ASP A 30 -11.52 -3.21 -7.99
N ASP A 31 -12.42 -2.35 -7.53
CA ASP A 31 -13.64 -1.99 -8.25
C ASP A 31 -13.43 -0.59 -8.84
N PRO A 32 -13.44 -0.44 -10.18
CA PRO A 32 -13.29 0.86 -10.85
C PRO A 32 -14.35 1.90 -10.43
N LEU A 33 -15.44 1.49 -9.79
CA LEU A 33 -16.52 2.34 -9.31
C LEU A 33 -16.47 2.63 -7.80
N ASP A 34 -15.43 2.21 -7.09
CA ASP A 34 -15.30 2.47 -5.66
C ASP A 34 -14.97 3.95 -5.35
N ILE A 35 -15.42 4.42 -4.20
CA ILE A 35 -15.24 5.79 -3.71
C ILE A 35 -13.76 6.05 -3.33
N VAL A 36 -12.98 4.98 -3.10
CA VAL A 36 -11.58 5.04 -2.70
C VAL A 36 -10.69 4.57 -3.85
N ASP A 37 -9.98 5.52 -4.46
CA ASP A 37 -9.02 5.26 -5.53
C ASP A 37 -7.69 4.75 -4.93
N LEU A 38 -7.44 3.45 -5.08
CA LEU A 38 -6.20 2.81 -4.61
C LEU A 38 -4.95 3.45 -5.22
N ALA A 39 -5.02 3.87 -6.48
CA ALA A 39 -3.88 4.53 -7.13
C ALA A 39 -3.61 5.90 -6.51
N GLN A 40 -4.65 6.64 -6.13
CA GLN A 40 -4.52 7.90 -5.41
C GLN A 40 -3.91 7.71 -4.02
N ASP A 41 -4.42 6.74 -3.23
CA ASP A 41 -3.86 6.42 -1.91
C ASP A 41 -2.36 6.10 -1.99
N ILE A 42 -1.97 5.33 -3.02
CA ILE A 42 -0.57 4.94 -3.22
C ILE A 42 0.27 6.10 -3.74
N SER A 43 -0.29 6.97 -4.58
CA SER A 43 0.37 8.21 -4.99
C SER A 43 0.64 9.12 -3.79
N ASP A 44 -0.30 9.23 -2.86
CA ASP A 44 -0.17 10.06 -1.65
C ASP A 44 0.99 9.59 -0.74
N LEU A 45 1.34 8.30 -0.77
CA LEU A 45 2.49 7.76 -0.02
C LEU A 45 3.83 8.35 -0.45
N THR A 46 3.92 8.96 -1.63
CA THR A 46 5.13 9.68 -2.07
C THR A 46 5.38 10.94 -1.23
N LEU A 47 4.32 11.56 -0.74
CA LEU A 47 4.37 12.78 0.08
C LEU A 47 4.24 12.46 1.57
N TYR A 48 3.46 11.43 1.91
CA TYR A 48 3.08 11.06 3.28
C TYR A 48 3.30 9.56 3.53
N PRO A 49 4.55 9.06 3.52
CA PRO A 49 4.85 7.64 3.61
C PRO A 49 4.39 6.99 4.94
N GLU A 50 4.25 7.78 6.01
CA GLU A 50 3.72 7.36 7.31
C GLU A 50 2.26 6.87 7.23
N ARG A 51 1.47 7.40 6.28
CA ARG A 51 0.06 7.01 6.09
C ARG A 51 -0.12 5.55 5.78
N LEU A 52 0.89 4.88 5.20
CA LEU A 52 0.86 3.45 4.96
C LEU A 52 0.54 2.69 6.25
N LYS A 53 1.21 3.05 7.36
CA LYS A 53 1.03 2.40 8.65
C LYS A 53 -0.12 3.00 9.45
N ASP A 54 -0.30 4.31 9.38
CA ASP A 54 -1.22 5.02 10.26
C ASP A 54 -2.69 4.81 9.87
N SER A 55 -2.99 4.84 8.56
CA SER A 55 -4.35 4.76 8.02
C SER A 55 -4.53 3.71 6.92
N TYR A 56 -3.78 3.77 5.80
CA TYR A 56 -4.12 3.04 4.58
C TYR A 56 -4.11 1.53 4.76
N ARG A 57 -3.14 0.97 5.51
CA ARG A 57 -3.14 -0.47 5.78
C ARG A 57 -4.44 -0.94 6.45
N LYS A 58 -4.98 -0.19 7.40
CA LYS A 58 -6.24 -0.55 8.09
C LYS A 58 -7.44 -0.44 7.15
N GLU A 59 -7.44 0.57 6.29
CA GLU A 59 -8.49 0.79 5.29
C GLU A 59 -8.50 -0.34 4.26
N TRP A 60 -7.33 -0.73 3.76
CA TRP A 60 -7.17 -1.86 2.84
C TRP A 60 -7.59 -3.18 3.49
N GLU A 61 -7.23 -3.43 4.76
CA GLU A 61 -7.72 -4.59 5.50
C GLU A 61 -9.25 -4.64 5.56
N ALA A 62 -9.88 -3.53 5.95
CA ALA A 62 -11.34 -3.45 6.07
C ALA A 62 -12.02 -3.71 4.73
N TYR A 63 -11.48 -3.15 3.65
CA TYR A 63 -11.93 -3.39 2.29
C TYR A 63 -11.84 -4.87 1.90
N VAL A 64 -10.66 -5.46 2.04
CA VAL A 64 -10.38 -6.85 1.66
C VAL A 64 -11.25 -7.82 2.48
N ILE A 65 -11.46 -7.56 3.78
CA ILE A 65 -12.35 -8.36 4.62
C ILE A 65 -13.79 -8.32 4.10
N LYS A 66 -14.28 -7.15 3.71
CA LYS A 66 -15.64 -6.99 3.17
C LYS A 66 -15.78 -7.71 1.82
N ALA A 67 -14.81 -7.56 0.93
CA ALA A 67 -14.77 -8.22 -0.37
C ALA A 67 -14.73 -9.75 -0.23
N LEU A 68 -13.87 -10.28 0.64
CA LEU A 68 -13.80 -11.72 0.92
C LEU A 68 -15.10 -12.25 1.52
N ALA A 69 -15.72 -11.51 2.44
CA ALA A 69 -17.02 -11.91 3.00
C ALA A 69 -18.11 -12.01 1.91
N PHE A 70 -18.04 -11.17 0.88
CA PHE A 70 -18.93 -11.22 -0.27
C PHE A 70 -18.63 -12.42 -1.17
N GLU A 71 -17.37 -12.64 -1.55
CA GLU A 71 -16.92 -13.81 -2.32
C GLU A 71 -17.29 -15.14 -1.66
N ILE A 72 -17.11 -15.25 -0.34
CA ILE A 72 -17.46 -16.46 0.44
C ILE A 72 -18.94 -16.81 0.30
N ARG A 73 -19.83 -15.81 0.16
CA ARG A 73 -21.29 -16.01 -0.01
C ARG A 73 -21.65 -16.45 -1.42
N GLN A 74 -20.84 -16.09 -2.41
CA GLN A 74 -21.03 -16.51 -3.80
C GLN A 74 -20.53 -17.93 -4.03
N HIS A 75 -19.44 -18.30 -3.35
CA HIS A 75 -18.83 -19.64 -3.41
C HIS A 75 -19.30 -20.57 -2.29
N ASN A 76 -20.58 -20.95 -2.33
CA ASN A 76 -21.18 -21.91 -1.40
C ASN A 76 -20.88 -23.37 -1.74
N ASP A 77 -20.39 -23.61 -2.95
CA ASP A 77 -20.01 -24.90 -3.52
C ASP A 77 -18.65 -25.41 -3.02
N LEU A 78 -17.74 -24.51 -2.61
CA LEU A 78 -16.40 -24.84 -2.15
C LEU A 78 -16.35 -25.03 -0.63
N SER A 79 -15.52 -25.95 -0.12
CA SER A 79 -15.15 -25.99 1.29
C SER A 79 -14.31 -24.74 1.69
N PRO A 80 -14.19 -24.42 3.00
CA PRO A 80 -13.37 -23.29 3.42
C PRO A 80 -11.89 -23.41 3.02
N ALA A 81 -11.36 -24.64 2.93
CA ALA A 81 -9.97 -24.87 2.55
C ALA A 81 -9.76 -24.61 1.05
N GLU A 82 -10.62 -25.18 0.20
CA GLU A 82 -10.58 -24.98 -1.25
C GLU A 82 -10.76 -23.50 -1.63
N PHE A 83 -11.63 -22.78 -0.91
CA PHE A 83 -11.79 -21.33 -1.11
C PHE A 83 -10.49 -20.57 -0.79
N ILE A 84 -9.82 -20.91 0.32
CA ILE A 84 -8.55 -20.27 0.69
C ILE A 84 -7.49 -20.55 -0.39
N GLU A 85 -7.34 -21.81 -0.82
CA GLU A 85 -6.38 -22.16 -1.88
C GLU A 85 -6.68 -21.41 -3.18
N LEU A 86 -7.95 -21.30 -3.57
CA LEU A 86 -8.37 -20.53 -4.74
C LEU A 86 -7.96 -19.05 -4.62
N MET A 87 -8.22 -18.43 -3.46
CA MET A 87 -7.85 -17.03 -3.22
C MET A 87 -6.33 -16.84 -3.24
N MET A 88 -5.57 -17.74 -2.62
CA MET A 88 -4.10 -17.68 -2.63
C MET A 88 -3.55 -17.79 -4.05
N LYS A 89 -4.09 -18.69 -4.88
CA LYS A 89 -3.70 -18.83 -6.27
C LYS A 89 -4.02 -17.56 -7.10
N LYS A 90 -5.16 -16.92 -6.86
CA LYS A 90 -5.51 -15.64 -7.51
C LYS A 90 -4.53 -14.53 -7.10
N VAL A 91 -4.19 -14.45 -5.81
CA VAL A 91 -3.21 -13.48 -5.30
C VAL A 91 -1.83 -13.72 -5.91
N GLU A 92 -1.36 -14.97 -5.98
CA GLU A 92 -0.10 -15.31 -6.62
C GLU A 92 -0.08 -14.91 -8.11
N ALA A 93 -1.20 -15.10 -8.83
CA ALA A 93 -1.31 -14.68 -10.22
C ALA A 93 -1.23 -13.16 -10.38
N VAL A 94 -1.88 -12.39 -9.50
CA VAL A 94 -1.75 -10.92 -9.45
C VAL A 94 -0.30 -10.54 -9.19
N GLN A 95 0.34 -11.17 -8.21
CA GLN A 95 1.73 -10.91 -7.87
C GLN A 95 2.70 -11.19 -9.02
N GLN A 96 2.42 -12.19 -9.86
CA GLN A 96 3.35 -12.60 -10.92
C GLN A 96 3.12 -11.86 -12.24
N SER A 97 1.88 -11.49 -12.56
CA SER A 97 1.51 -11.06 -13.92
C SER A 97 0.80 -9.71 -14.02
N ASP A 98 0.34 -9.13 -12.92
CA ASP A 98 -0.42 -7.88 -12.96
C ASP A 98 0.51 -6.66 -12.95
N GLU A 99 0.55 -5.93 -14.08
CA GLU A 99 1.40 -4.74 -14.24
C GLU A 99 1.01 -3.60 -13.30
N THR A 100 -0.29 -3.46 -13.01
CA THR A 100 -0.82 -2.44 -12.09
C THR A 100 -0.32 -2.73 -10.68
N TYR A 101 -0.46 -3.97 -10.22
CA TYR A 101 0.09 -4.42 -8.95
C TYR A 101 1.59 -4.13 -8.85
N GLN A 102 2.38 -4.50 -9.86
CA GLN A 102 3.83 -4.27 -9.85
C GLN A 102 4.19 -2.78 -9.79
N ASN A 103 3.42 -1.94 -10.49
CA ASN A 103 3.63 -0.50 -10.44
C ASN A 103 3.32 0.10 -9.06
N LEU A 104 2.18 -0.28 -8.48
CA LEU A 104 1.75 0.17 -7.16
C LEU A 104 2.69 -0.33 -6.06
N LEU A 105 3.13 -1.60 -6.15
CA LEU A 105 4.04 -2.23 -5.21
C LEU A 105 5.38 -1.48 -5.12
N ARG A 106 5.93 -1.03 -6.25
CA ARG A 106 7.16 -0.21 -6.25
C ARG A 106 7.02 1.06 -5.43
N GLN A 107 5.87 1.74 -5.52
CA GLN A 107 5.61 2.97 -4.76
C GLN A 107 5.47 2.68 -3.26
N VAL A 108 4.78 1.60 -2.90
CA VAL A 108 4.68 1.14 -1.51
C VAL A 108 6.06 0.80 -0.93
N HIS A 109 6.91 0.09 -1.67
CA HIS A 109 8.28 -0.19 -1.24
C HIS A 109 9.12 1.07 -1.07
N HIS A 110 8.98 2.04 -1.98
CA HIS A 110 9.66 3.33 -1.87
C HIS A 110 9.24 4.05 -0.58
N ALA A 111 7.93 4.14 -0.28
CA ALA A 111 7.43 4.74 0.95
C ALA A 111 7.93 4.01 2.22
N LYS A 112 7.94 2.67 2.21
CA LYS A 112 8.50 1.86 3.31
C LYS A 112 9.99 2.15 3.52
N SER A 113 10.75 2.30 2.44
CA SER A 113 12.19 2.59 2.54
C SER A 113 12.45 3.94 3.23
N ILE A 114 11.65 4.98 2.93
CA ILE A 114 11.77 6.31 3.54
C ILE A 114 11.48 6.27 5.05
N THR A 115 10.47 5.50 5.47
CA THR A 115 10.07 5.39 6.88
C THR A 115 10.99 4.47 7.69
N GLN A 116 11.60 3.46 7.05
CA GLN A 116 12.55 2.54 7.70
C GLN A 116 13.97 3.11 7.77
N SER A 117 14.36 3.98 6.85
CA SER A 117 15.59 4.77 6.96
C SER A 117 15.39 5.85 8.03
N ASN A 118 15.64 5.51 9.29
CA ASN A 118 15.67 6.44 10.44
C ASN A 118 16.81 7.49 10.34
N ASN A 119 17.01 8.12 9.18
CA ASN A 119 18.00 9.17 8.94
C ASN A 119 17.63 10.11 7.76
N THR A 120 16.34 10.29 7.46
CA THR A 120 15.95 11.15 6.33
C THR A 120 15.97 12.62 6.73
N ILE A 121 17.13 13.24 6.53
CA ILE A 121 17.22 14.68 6.24
C ILE A 121 16.25 14.95 5.10
N ILE A 122 15.27 15.84 5.32
CA ILE A 122 14.35 16.32 4.30
C ILE A 122 15.21 16.99 3.21
N PHE A 123 15.56 16.26 2.16
CA PHE A 123 16.32 16.82 1.05
C PHE A 123 15.37 17.72 0.24
N PRO A 124 15.67 19.02 0.08
CA PRO A 124 14.90 19.86 -0.81
C PRO A 124 15.10 19.37 -2.25
N THR A 125 14.00 19.26 -3.00
CA THR A 125 14.01 19.00 -4.45
C THR A 125 14.93 19.99 -5.17
N PRO A 126 15.50 19.66 -6.35
CA PRO A 126 16.38 20.58 -7.08
C PRO A 126 15.76 21.97 -7.29
N LEU A 127 14.45 22.01 -7.56
CA LEU A 127 13.67 23.24 -7.66
C LEU A 127 13.62 24.00 -6.32
N ARG A 128 13.40 23.30 -5.20
CA ARG A 128 13.40 23.93 -3.88
C ARG A 128 14.79 24.43 -3.48
N GLN A 129 15.88 23.78 -3.90
CA GLN A 129 17.24 24.29 -3.72
C GLN A 129 17.47 25.59 -4.49
N GLN A 130 17.04 25.64 -5.76
CA GLN A 130 17.10 26.85 -6.58
C GLN A 130 16.27 27.98 -5.97
N LEU A 131 15.03 27.70 -5.58
CA LEU A 131 14.15 28.70 -4.95
C LEU A 131 14.69 29.17 -3.60
N THR A 132 15.25 28.27 -2.79
CA THR A 132 15.88 28.65 -1.51
C THR A 132 17.10 29.53 -1.75
N ALA A 133 17.91 29.24 -2.77
CA ALA A 133 19.06 30.07 -3.14
C ALA A 133 18.67 31.51 -3.53
N PHE A 134 17.48 31.70 -4.13
CA PHE A 134 16.94 33.03 -4.44
C PHE A 134 16.39 33.78 -3.22
N LEU A 135 15.96 33.06 -2.18
CA LEU A 135 15.33 33.63 -0.98
C LEU A 135 16.33 33.92 0.15
N LEU A 136 17.59 33.49 0.01
CA LEU A 136 18.64 33.84 0.96
C LEU A 136 19.07 35.31 0.75
N PRO A 137 19.09 36.14 1.80
CA PRO A 137 19.59 37.50 1.67
C PRO A 137 21.08 37.47 1.29
N ILE A 138 21.47 38.35 0.36
CA ILE A 138 22.85 38.53 -0.10
C ILE A 138 23.67 39.19 1.03
N THR A 139 23.89 38.48 2.12
CA THR A 139 24.74 38.92 3.22
C THR A 139 25.46 37.70 3.77
N THR A 140 26.51 37.27 3.06
CA THR A 140 27.82 36.85 3.62
C THR A 140 28.68 36.29 2.49
N MET A 141 28.97 37.11 1.48
CA MET A 141 30.22 36.93 0.75
C MET A 141 31.34 37.42 1.66
N THR A 142 31.88 36.54 2.50
CA THR A 142 33.19 36.76 3.09
C THR A 142 34.22 36.71 1.96
N HIS A 143 34.86 37.85 1.72
CA HIS A 143 36.00 38.00 0.82
C HIS A 143 37.05 36.89 1.03
N PRO A 144 37.69 36.38 -0.04
CA PRO A 144 38.79 35.45 0.09
C PRO A 144 39.98 36.17 0.75
N LYS A 145 40.59 35.55 1.76
CA LYS A 145 41.86 36.01 2.33
C LYS A 145 43.02 35.39 1.56
N LYS A 146 43.78 36.30 0.94
CA LYS A 146 45.15 36.26 0.39
C LYS A 146 45.35 35.52 -0.92
#